data_AF-A0AA42FH30-F1
#
_entry.id   AF-A0AA42FH30-F1
#
_cell.length_a   1.000
_cell.length_b   1.000
_cell.length_c   1.000
_cell.angle_alpha   90.00
_cell.angle_beta   90.00
_cell.angle_gamma   90.00
#
_symmetry.space_group_name_H-M   'P 1'
#
loop_
_entity.id
_entity.type
_entity.pdbx_description
1 polymer ?
#
loop_
_entity_poly.entity_id
_entity_poly.type
_entity_poly.pdbx_seq_one_letter_code
_entity_poly.pdbx_strand_id
1 'polypeptide(L)'
;MPQDNHLALVYALSKWIEEHLGRVIHLEELAAYSGYSLWHMQKIFKEVTGISLGKYIRQRRLAGAVNLLRNSNQSIFDIALDFGFGSQSHFTYMFRKEYGITPFDFRQNEQIQLDVKQPLHLTGDYE
;
A
#
# COMPACT_ATOMS: atom_id res chain seq x y z
N MET A 1 -17.25 -18.46 -13.29
CA MET A 1 -16.23 -18.47 -14.37
C MET A 1 -14.85 -18.25 -13.74
N PRO A 2 -13.71 -18.56 -14.41
CA PRO A 2 -12.37 -18.34 -13.84
C PRO A 2 -12.08 -16.87 -13.43
N GLN A 3 -12.75 -15.91 -14.06
CA GLN A 3 -12.59 -14.47 -13.79
C GLN A 3 -13.12 -14.05 -12.41
N ASP A 4 -14.24 -14.63 -11.94
CA ASP A 4 -14.84 -14.30 -10.63
C ASP A 4 -13.89 -14.63 -9.47
N ASN A 5 -13.12 -15.72 -9.61
CA ASN A 5 -12.19 -16.19 -8.59
C ASN A 5 -10.91 -15.33 -8.51
N HIS A 6 -10.49 -14.75 -9.65
CA HIS A 6 -9.33 -13.86 -9.70
C HIS A 6 -9.63 -12.51 -9.04
N LEU A 7 -10.83 -11.97 -9.25
CA LEU A 7 -11.28 -10.75 -8.59
C LEU A 7 -11.39 -10.95 -7.08
N ALA A 8 -12.03 -12.04 -6.64
CA ALA A 8 -12.12 -12.39 -5.23
C ALA A 8 -10.73 -12.49 -4.57
N LEU A 9 -9.75 -13.07 -5.28
CA LEU A 9 -8.36 -13.09 -4.82
C LEU A 9 -7.78 -11.68 -4.64
N VAL A 10 -7.95 -10.77 -5.61
CA VAL A 10 -7.46 -9.38 -5.49
C VAL A 10 -8.08 -8.68 -4.30
N TYR A 11 -9.38 -8.84 -4.07
CA TYR A 11 -10.07 -8.25 -2.92
C TYR A 11 -9.55 -8.83 -1.61
N ALA A 12 -9.38 -10.14 -1.52
CA ALA A 12 -8.84 -10.81 -0.33
C ALA A 12 -7.41 -10.33 -0.01
N LEU A 13 -6.54 -10.22 -1.02
CA LEU A 13 -5.18 -9.72 -0.86
C LEU A 13 -5.16 -8.25 -0.45
N SER A 14 -6.00 -7.43 -1.09
CA SER A 14 -6.13 -6.02 -0.76
C SER A 14 -6.56 -5.79 0.69
N LYS A 15 -7.57 -6.54 1.15
CA LYS A 15 -8.03 -6.49 2.55
C LYS A 15 -6.94 -6.92 3.52
N TRP A 16 -6.29 -8.06 3.24
CA TRP A 16 -5.22 -8.56 4.08
C TRP A 16 -4.06 -7.56 4.17
N ILE A 17 -3.70 -6.88 3.07
CA ILE A 17 -2.65 -5.86 3.08
C ILE A 17 -3.01 -4.72 4.03
N GLU A 18 -4.23 -4.18 3.96
CA GLU A 18 -4.65 -3.08 4.83
C GLU A 18 -4.58 -3.44 6.32
N GLU A 19 -4.97 -4.67 6.68
CA GLU A 19 -4.94 -5.18 8.06
C GLU A 19 -3.49 -5.34 8.60
N HIS A 20 -2.48 -5.35 7.72
CA HIS A 20 -1.09 -5.60 8.06
C HIS A 20 -0.12 -4.45 7.68
N LEU A 21 -0.63 -3.27 7.32
CA LEU A 21 0.21 -2.15 6.88
C LEU A 21 1.16 -1.60 7.95
N GLY A 22 0.83 -1.76 9.24
CA GLY A 22 1.63 -1.30 10.38
C GLY A 22 2.84 -2.19 10.70
N ARG A 23 3.28 -3.02 9.75
CA ARG A 23 4.49 -3.84 9.87
C ARG A 23 5.11 -4.13 8.51
N VAL A 24 6.28 -4.76 8.55
CA VAL A 24 6.86 -5.39 7.36
C VAL A 24 5.95 -6.55 6.92
N ILE A 25 5.59 -6.51 5.63
CA ILE A 25 4.80 -7.55 4.95
C ILE A 25 5.78 -8.34 4.07
N HIS A 26 5.87 -9.65 4.30
CA HIS A 26 6.57 -10.57 3.40
C HIS A 26 5.59 -11.14 2.38
N LEU A 27 6.03 -11.26 1.12
CA LEU A 27 5.15 -11.70 0.02
C LEU A 27 4.77 -13.18 0.15
N GLU A 28 5.59 -13.95 0.84
CA GLU A 28 5.40 -15.34 1.17
C GLU A 28 4.19 -15.54 2.10
N GLU A 29 3.92 -14.59 3.01
CA GLU A 29 2.74 -14.62 3.89
C GLU A 29 1.45 -14.48 3.08
N LEU A 30 1.44 -13.57 2.10
CA LEU A 30 0.32 -13.38 1.18
C LEU A 30 0.09 -14.62 0.31
N ALA A 31 1.17 -15.23 -0.19
CA ALA A 31 1.09 -16.46 -0.96
C ALA A 31 0.48 -17.60 -0.12
N ALA A 32 0.98 -17.80 1.10
CA ALA A 32 0.45 -18.79 2.04
C ALA A 32 -1.03 -18.52 2.38
N TYR A 33 -1.39 -17.27 2.62
CA TYR A 33 -2.79 -16.86 2.87
C TYR A 33 -3.72 -17.14 1.68
N SER A 34 -3.26 -16.88 0.46
CA SER A 34 -4.08 -17.05 -0.74
C SER A 34 -4.22 -18.50 -1.22
N GLY A 35 -3.35 -19.42 -0.75
CA GLY A 35 -3.27 -20.78 -1.26
C GLY A 35 -2.63 -20.91 -2.65
N TYR A 36 -2.17 -19.81 -3.24
CA TYR A 36 -1.46 -19.79 -4.52
C TYR A 36 0.06 -19.71 -4.31
N SER A 37 0.81 -20.22 -5.29
CA SER A 37 2.24 -19.92 -5.34
C SER A 37 2.45 -18.41 -5.51
N LEU A 38 3.57 -17.91 -4.95
CA LEU A 38 3.91 -16.48 -5.02
C LEU A 38 3.86 -15.94 -6.45
N TRP A 39 4.42 -16.67 -7.41
CA TRP A 39 4.41 -16.29 -8.82
C TRP A 39 2.99 -16.18 -9.38
N HIS A 40 2.14 -17.19 -9.11
CA HIS A 40 0.79 -17.23 -9.66
C HIS A 40 -0.09 -16.12 -9.06
N MET A 41 0.02 -15.90 -7.74
CA MET A 41 -0.65 -14.80 -7.04
C MET A 41 -0.26 -13.43 -7.64
N GLN A 42 1.03 -13.18 -7.83
CA GLN A 42 1.52 -11.92 -8.42
C GLN A 42 1.05 -11.74 -9.87
N LYS A 43 1.00 -12.83 -10.64
CA LYS A 43 0.51 -12.84 -12.01
C LYS A 43 -0.97 -12.45 -12.06
N ILE A 44 -1.83 -13.15 -11.32
CA ILE A 44 -3.27 -12.82 -11.26
C ILE A 44 -3.47 -11.37 -10.83
N PHE A 45 -2.80 -10.95 -9.75
CA PHE A 45 -2.94 -9.59 -9.24
C PHE A 45 -2.63 -8.54 -10.31
N LYS A 46 -1.56 -8.73 -11.08
CA LYS A 46 -1.18 -7.82 -12.16
C LYS A 46 -2.15 -7.88 -13.34
N GLU A 47 -2.63 -9.06 -13.70
CA GLU A 47 -3.58 -9.24 -14.80
C GLU A 47 -4.92 -8.54 -14.52
N VAL A 48 -5.39 -8.59 -13.27
CA VAL A 48 -6.65 -7.95 -12.85
C VAL A 48 -6.49 -6.45 -12.62
N THR A 49 -5.42 -6.02 -11.94
CA THR A 49 -5.29 -4.61 -11.49
C THR A 49 -4.47 -3.73 -12.43
N GLY A 50 -3.74 -4.32 -13.37
CA GLY A 50 -2.79 -3.63 -14.23
C GLY A 50 -1.49 -3.19 -13.53
N ILE A 51 -1.35 -3.41 -12.22
CA ILE A 51 -0.15 -3.02 -11.44
C ILE A 51 0.45 -4.21 -10.70
N SER A 52 1.75 -4.17 -10.43
CA SER A 52 2.39 -5.22 -9.64
C SER A 52 1.94 -5.14 -8.17
N LEU A 53 1.81 -6.30 -7.53
CA LEU A 53 1.49 -6.40 -6.11
C LEU A 53 2.45 -5.59 -5.23
N GLY A 54 3.75 -5.62 -5.53
CA GLY A 54 4.74 -4.83 -4.79
C GLY A 54 4.58 -3.31 -4.96
N LYS A 55 4.13 -2.84 -6.14
CA LYS A 55 3.79 -1.43 -6.34
C LYS A 55 2.56 -1.07 -5.51
N TYR A 56 1.54 -1.92 -5.54
CA TYR A 56 0.32 -1.72 -4.76
C TYR A 56 0.60 -1.64 -3.26
N ILE A 57 1.30 -2.63 -2.67
CA ILE A 57 1.68 -2.63 -1.25
C ILE A 57 2.40 -1.33 -0.86
N ARG A 58 3.31 -0.86 -1.72
CA ARG A 58 4.03 0.39 -1.46
C ARG A 58 3.10 1.61 -1.47
N GLN A 59 2.17 1.69 -2.41
CA GLN A 59 1.18 2.77 -2.46
C GLN A 59 0.28 2.75 -1.22
N ARG A 60 -0.11 1.56 -0.76
CA ARG A 60 -0.89 1.39 0.47
C ARG A 60 -0.12 1.80 1.73
N ARG A 61 1.16 1.44 1.83
CA ARG A 61 2.05 1.89 2.92
C ARG A 61 2.20 3.41 2.95
N LEU A 62 2.40 4.03 1.79
CA LEU A 62 2.46 5.49 1.68
C LEU A 62 1.13 6.13 2.09
N ALA A 63 0.00 5.58 1.64
CA ALA A 63 -1.34 6.04 2.00
C ALA A 63 -1.59 5.97 3.51
N GLY A 64 -1.22 4.87 4.17
CA GLY A 64 -1.31 4.75 5.63
C GLY A 64 -0.47 5.80 6.36
N ALA A 65 0.73 6.08 5.86
CA ALA A 65 1.62 7.09 6.44
C ALA A 65 1.05 8.52 6.35
N VAL A 66 0.23 8.84 5.33
CA VAL A 66 -0.41 10.16 5.19
C VAL A 66 -1.22 10.52 6.44
N ASN A 67 -1.97 9.55 7.00
CA ASN A 67 -2.77 9.78 8.20
C ASN A 67 -1.90 10.12 9.42
N LEU A 68 -0.84 9.36 9.67
CA LEU A 68 0.07 9.64 10.80
C LEU A 68 0.86 10.93 10.60
N LEU A 69 1.23 11.27 9.35
CA LEU A 69 1.92 12.51 9.05
C LEU A 69 1.07 13.74 9.38
N ARG A 70 -0.26 13.65 9.18
CA ARG A 70 -1.20 14.74 9.47
C ARG A 70 -1.60 14.81 10.94
N ASN A 71 -1.92 13.67 11.52
CA ASN A 71 -2.69 13.61 12.77
C ASN A 71 -1.84 13.23 13.99
N SER A 72 -0.51 13.14 13.84
CA SER A 72 0.39 12.77 14.94
C SER A 72 1.70 13.56 14.93
N ASN A 73 2.32 13.62 16.10
CA ASN A 73 3.67 14.19 16.28
C ASN A 73 4.80 13.15 16.16
N GLN A 74 4.47 11.92 15.75
CA GLN A 74 5.45 10.84 15.60
C GLN A 74 6.54 11.24 14.59
N SER A 75 7.79 10.86 14.82
CA SER A 75 8.87 11.26 13.91
C SER A 75 8.66 10.65 12.52
N ILE A 76 9.14 11.35 11.47
CA ILE A 76 9.06 10.83 10.09
C ILE A 76 9.86 9.52 9.97
N PHE A 77 10.93 9.37 10.77
CA PHE A 77 11.69 8.13 10.87
C PHE A 77 10.85 6.98 11.40
N ASP A 78 10.17 7.16 12.54
CA ASP A 78 9.35 6.10 13.14
C ASP A 78 8.18 5.73 12.23
N ILE A 79 7.52 6.72 11.62
CA ILE A 79 6.45 6.46 10.64
C ILE A 79 6.97 5.62 9.47
N ALA A 80 8.18 5.92 8.97
CA ALA A 80 8.77 5.13 7.90
C ALA A 80 8.96 3.66 8.34
N LEU A 81 9.43 3.42 9.56
CA LEU A 81 9.61 2.07 10.09
C LEU A 81 8.29 1.33 10.29
N ASP A 82 7.28 1.99 10.85
CA ASP A 82 5.95 1.41 11.09
C ASP A 82 5.30 0.92 9.80
N PHE A 83 5.49 1.66 8.71
CA PHE A 83 5.00 1.26 7.38
C PHE A 83 6.01 0.41 6.59
N GLY A 84 7.01 -0.18 7.25
CA GLY A 84 7.90 -1.18 6.70
C GLY A 84 8.92 -0.66 5.69
N PHE A 85 9.30 0.62 5.76
CA PHE A 85 10.44 1.17 5.02
C PHE A 85 11.73 0.98 5.82
N GLY A 86 12.79 0.54 5.16
CA GLY A 86 14.10 0.32 5.80
C GLY A 86 14.87 1.62 6.14
N SER A 87 14.41 2.78 5.69
CA SER A 87 15.00 4.08 6.04
C SER A 87 14.07 5.25 5.75
N GLN A 88 14.22 6.34 6.51
CA GLN A 88 13.51 7.60 6.28
C GLN A 88 13.82 8.21 4.90
N SER A 89 15.06 8.08 4.41
CA SER A 89 15.46 8.61 3.10
C SER A 89 14.73 7.91 1.96
N HIS A 90 14.61 6.58 2.02
CA HIS A 90 13.85 5.82 1.05
C HIS A 90 12.35 6.14 1.13
N PHE A 91 11.79 6.24 2.35
CA PHE A 91 10.41 6.68 2.55
C PHE A 91 10.16 8.06 1.93
N THR A 92 11.00 9.05 2.24
CA THR A 92 10.89 10.42 1.70
C THR A 92 10.95 10.45 0.18
N TYR A 93 11.89 9.70 -0.42
CA TYR A 93 12.01 9.58 -1.86
C TYR A 93 10.73 9.00 -2.48
N MET A 94 10.18 7.92 -1.92
CA MET A 94 8.99 7.27 -2.45
C MET A 94 7.72 8.10 -2.22
N PHE A 95 7.59 8.75 -1.07
CA PHE A 95 6.49 9.65 -0.77
C PHE A 95 6.46 10.82 -1.76
N ARG A 96 7.60 11.47 -2.00
CA ARG A 96 7.70 12.53 -3.01
C ARG A 96 7.43 12.03 -4.42
N LYS A 97 7.86 10.81 -4.75
CA LYS A 97 7.59 10.21 -6.06
C LYS A 97 6.09 9.96 -6.28
N GLU A 98 5.35 9.57 -5.25
CA GLU A 98 3.91 9.30 -5.34
C GLU A 98 3.08 10.59 -5.29
N TYR A 99 3.46 11.54 -4.42
CA TYR A 99 2.62 12.69 -4.08
C TYR A 99 3.17 14.05 -4.51
N GLY A 100 4.38 14.10 -5.07
CA GLY A 100 5.02 15.34 -5.53
C GLY A 100 5.61 16.23 -4.43
N ILE A 101 5.47 15.87 -3.15
CA ILE A 101 5.93 16.65 -1.99
C ILE A 101 6.65 15.78 -0.96
N THR A 102 7.52 16.35 -0.12
CA THR A 102 8.17 15.56 0.94
C THR A 102 7.21 15.33 2.12
N PRO A 103 7.42 14.26 2.94
CA PRO A 103 6.63 14.06 4.15
C PRO A 103 6.72 15.22 5.15
N PHE A 104 7.89 15.88 5.20
CA PHE A 104 8.11 17.04 6.07
C PHE A 104 7.28 18.24 5.63
N ASP A 105 7.37 18.63 4.36
CA ASP A 105 6.62 19.76 3.83
C ASP A 105 5.11 19.52 3.91
N PHE A 106 4.68 18.27 3.67
CA PHE A 106 3.28 17.87 3.83
C PHE A 106 2.79 18.02 5.27
N ARG A 107 3.60 17.66 6.27
CA ARG A 107 3.25 17.83 7.69
C ARG A 107 3.18 19.31 8.08
N GLN A 108 4.07 20.14 7.56
CA GLN A 108 4.11 21.57 7.91
C GLN A 108 2.96 22.36 7.29
N ASN A 109 2.28 21.83 6.27
CA ASN A 109 1.22 22.54 5.57
C ASN A 109 -0.10 21.76 5.60
N GLU A 110 -0.96 22.14 6.54
CA GLU A 110 -2.29 21.54 6.74
C GLU A 110 -3.25 21.75 5.57
N GLN A 111 -3.00 22.75 4.71
CA GLN A 111 -3.85 23.05 3.56
C GLN A 111 -3.63 22.10 2.38
N ILE A 112 -2.48 21.43 2.32
CA ILE A 112 -2.16 20.51 1.22
C ILE A 112 -2.99 19.26 1.36
N GLN A 113 -3.82 18.94 0.37
CA GLN A 113 -4.52 17.66 0.27
C GLN A 113 -3.80 16.77 -0.74
N LEU A 114 -3.60 15.50 -0.39
CA LEU A 114 -3.04 14.51 -1.28
C LEU A 114 -4.14 13.65 -1.87
N ASP A 115 -4.00 13.30 -3.15
CA ASP A 115 -4.81 12.27 -3.78
C ASP A 115 -4.38 10.89 -3.26
N VAL A 116 -4.97 10.48 -2.13
CA VAL A 116 -4.74 9.18 -1.52
C VAL A 116 -5.72 8.18 -2.10
N LYS A 117 -5.20 7.30 -2.96
CA LYS A 117 -5.97 6.20 -3.55
C LYS A 117 -6.58 5.34 -2.45
N GLN A 118 -7.75 4.77 -2.71
CA GLN A 118 -8.41 3.82 -1.79
C GLN A 118 -7.85 2.40 -1.95
N PRO A 119 -8.01 1.52 -0.95
CA PRO A 119 -7.73 0.10 -1.10
C PRO A 119 -8.60 -0.52 -2.20
N LEU A 120 -8.06 -1.46 -2.97
CA LEU A 120 -8.78 -2.07 -4.10
C LEU A 120 -10.06 -2.83 -3.71
N HIS A 121 -10.16 -3.28 -2.45
CA HIS A 121 -11.37 -3.98 -1.98
C HIS A 121 -12.48 -3.02 -1.53
N LEU A 122 -12.21 -1.71 -1.54
CA LEU A 122 -13.17 -0.64 -1.27
C LEU A 122 -13.49 0.18 -2.53
N THR A 123 -12.79 -0.06 -3.63
CA THR A 123 -13.07 0.56 -4.93
C THR A 123 -14.11 -0.28 -5.66
N GLY A 124 -15.24 0.32 -6.02
CA GLY A 124 -16.29 -0.33 -6.83
C GLY A 124 -15.91 -0.53 -8.30
N ASP A 125 -14.68 -0.20 -8.69
CA ASP A 125 -14.22 -0.20 -10.10
C ASP A 125 -14.04 -1.60 -10.69
N TYR A 126 -14.17 -2.65 -9.87
CA TYR A 126 -13.98 -4.04 -10.29
C TYR A 126 -15.21 -4.92 -10.05
N GLU A 127 -16.36 -4.36 -9.65
CA GLU A 127 -17.66 -5.07 -9.62
C GLU A 127 -18.32 -5.17 -11.01
#